data_AF-A0A7C4WR50-F1
#
_entry.id   AF-A0A7C4WR50-F1
#
_cell.length_a   1.000
_cell.length_b   1.000
_cell.length_c   1.000
_cell.angle_alpha   90.00
_cell.angle_beta   90.00
_cell.angle_gamma   90.00
#
_symmetry.space_group_name_H-M   'P 1'
#
loop_
_entity.id
_entity.type
_entity.pdbx_description
1 polymer ?
#
loop_
_entity_poly.entity_id
_entity_poly.type
_entity_poly.pdbx_seq_one_letter_code
_entity_poly.pdbx_strand_id
1 'polypeptide(L)'
;MTTHSGQGNIPVLMVSARTLPEAWERSILEVWKKGVALRTEYDHPDDPPSLDATMILVVEEPFGEPRIHRAFPGGIEDLEKYRLEVVEGVRDHWIRPEEGKWTYTYHDRLFHYVVREDPRKFDEQSPFQAVDQIEALVAKLSQVPYSRRAQAITWMPTLDLRTEDPPCLQRIWCRLLPDDEGLLRLNMNTHWRSRDAYKAAFMNVYALTELQKVLAERISLRMGRPVTVGRYVDVSDSYHLYGSYLGEIEERFLRSLDRRSFEDRTWRSDDPRVQAALRFGREQIERERAEAETAGD
;
A
#
# COMPACT_ATOMS: atom_id res chain seq x y z
N MET A 1 -23.39 9.12 -17.12
CA MET A 1 -23.27 7.95 -16.22
C MET A 1 -24.63 7.64 -15.63
N THR A 2 -25.12 6.41 -15.77
CA THR A 2 -26.20 5.89 -14.91
C THR A 2 -25.64 5.72 -13.52
N THR A 3 -26.10 6.54 -12.57
CA THR A 3 -25.75 6.40 -11.15
C THR A 3 -26.38 5.12 -10.62
N HIS A 4 -25.55 4.14 -10.25
CA HIS A 4 -26.04 2.95 -9.57
C HIS A 4 -26.34 3.32 -8.12
N SER A 5 -27.63 3.40 -7.75
CA SER A 5 -28.06 3.83 -6.42
C SER A 5 -27.78 2.80 -5.29
N GLY A 6 -27.03 1.72 -5.57
CA GLY A 6 -26.63 0.66 -4.63
C GLY A 6 -27.77 -0.10 -3.94
N GLN A 7 -29.01 0.38 -4.04
CA GLN A 7 -30.17 -0.07 -3.28
C GLN A 7 -29.89 -0.14 -1.76
N GLY A 8 -29.10 0.81 -1.24
CA GLY A 8 -28.67 0.84 0.16
C GLY A 8 -27.57 -0.15 0.54
N ASN A 9 -26.95 -0.84 -0.43
CA ASN A 9 -25.86 -1.77 -0.22
C ASN A 9 -24.58 -1.31 -0.92
N ILE A 10 -23.43 -1.58 -0.30
CA ILE A 10 -22.11 -1.42 -0.93
C ILE A 10 -21.83 -2.69 -1.74
N PRO A 11 -21.52 -2.60 -3.05
CA PRO A 11 -21.19 -3.76 -3.86
C PRO A 11 -19.86 -4.38 -3.39
N VAL A 12 -19.77 -5.71 -3.41
CA VAL A 12 -18.53 -6.45 -3.17
C VAL A 12 -17.98 -6.92 -4.50
N LEU A 13 -16.79 -6.45 -4.84
CA LEU A 13 -16.11 -6.71 -6.10
C LEU A 13 -14.83 -7.51 -5.83
N MET A 14 -14.48 -8.39 -6.77
CA MET A 14 -13.25 -9.17 -6.70
C MET A 14 -12.57 -9.17 -8.06
N VAL A 15 -11.27 -8.91 -8.07
CA VAL A 15 -10.41 -8.97 -9.24
C VAL A 15 -9.20 -9.84 -8.91
N SER A 16 -8.85 -10.74 -9.83
CA SER A 16 -7.56 -11.43 -9.82
C SER A 16 -6.86 -11.21 -11.17
N ALA A 17 -5.56 -10.99 -11.11
CA ALA A 17 -4.70 -10.92 -12.27
C ALA A 17 -3.28 -11.39 -11.93
N ARG A 18 -2.49 -11.67 -12.97
CA ARG A 18 -1.14 -12.22 -12.78
C ARG A 18 -0.21 -11.17 -12.17
N THR A 19 -0.15 -9.97 -12.75
CA THR A 19 0.77 -8.92 -12.33
C THR A 19 0.06 -7.77 -11.64
N LEU A 20 0.81 -7.01 -10.84
CA LEU A 20 0.34 -5.82 -10.13
C LEU A 20 -0.37 -4.81 -11.06
N PRO A 21 0.23 -4.35 -12.19
CA PRO A 21 -0.41 -3.37 -13.05
C PRO A 21 -1.70 -3.88 -13.69
N GLU A 22 -1.78 -5.18 -14.01
CA GLU A 22 -2.99 -5.78 -14.57
C GLU A 22 -4.13 -5.83 -13.54
N ALA A 23 -3.80 -6.25 -12.31
CA ALA A 23 -4.78 -6.35 -11.23
C ALA A 23 -5.35 -4.96 -10.89
N TRP A 24 -4.49 -3.96 -10.75
CA TRP A 24 -4.87 -2.58 -10.46
C TRP A 24 -5.69 -1.95 -11.60
N GLU A 25 -5.32 -2.16 -12.86
CA GLU A 25 -6.08 -1.67 -14.00
C GLU A 25 -7.51 -2.24 -13.99
N ARG A 26 -7.62 -3.56 -13.76
CA ARG A 26 -8.91 -4.25 -13.70
C ARG A 26 -9.75 -3.82 -12.50
N SER A 27 -9.17 -3.53 -11.33
CA SER A 27 -9.95 -3.07 -10.17
C SER A 27 -10.56 -1.70 -10.38
N ILE A 28 -9.84 -0.76 -11.01
CA ILE A 28 -10.40 0.54 -11.39
C ILE A 28 -11.56 0.37 -12.35
N LEU A 29 -11.40 -0.45 -13.39
CA LEU A 29 -12.47 -0.75 -14.36
C LEU A 29 -13.71 -1.34 -13.70
N GLU A 30 -13.52 -2.23 -12.74
CA GLU A 30 -14.62 -2.92 -12.07
C GLU A 30 -15.41 -1.95 -11.18
N VAL A 31 -14.73 -1.08 -10.44
CA VAL A 31 -15.36 -0.02 -9.62
C VAL A 31 -16.03 1.02 -10.52
N TRP A 32 -15.41 1.40 -11.63
CA TRP A 32 -16.02 2.31 -12.59
C TRP A 32 -17.36 1.80 -13.12
N LYS A 33 -17.43 0.49 -13.40
CA LYS A 33 -18.63 -0.13 -14.00
C LYS A 33 -19.69 -0.49 -12.98
N LYS A 34 -19.30 -0.90 -11.77
CA LYS A 34 -20.20 -1.55 -10.80
C LYS A 34 -20.22 -0.89 -9.43
N GLY A 35 -19.39 0.13 -9.22
CA GLY A 35 -19.37 0.90 -7.99
C GLY A 35 -20.67 1.66 -7.77
N VAL A 36 -20.97 1.91 -6.50
CA VAL A 36 -22.11 2.73 -6.08
C VAL A 36 -21.67 4.18 -5.98
N ALA A 37 -22.55 5.11 -6.36
CA ALA A 37 -22.28 6.53 -6.21
C ALA A 37 -22.53 6.96 -4.75
N LEU A 38 -21.52 7.54 -4.09
CA LEU A 38 -21.55 7.91 -2.68
C LEU A 38 -20.78 9.22 -2.45
N ARG A 39 -21.31 10.08 -1.58
CA ARG A 39 -20.58 11.29 -1.16
C ARG A 39 -19.57 10.93 -0.07
N THR A 40 -18.48 11.68 -0.02
CA THR A 40 -17.43 11.54 1.00
C THR A 40 -17.29 12.83 1.81
N GLU A 41 -16.65 12.74 2.98
CA GLU A 41 -16.33 13.91 3.81
C GLU A 41 -15.28 14.83 3.16
N TYR A 42 -14.65 14.38 2.07
CA TYR A 42 -13.62 15.11 1.33
C TYR A 42 -14.17 15.82 0.08
N ASP A 43 -15.44 15.63 -0.26
CA ASP A 43 -16.05 16.22 -1.46
C ASP A 43 -16.21 17.74 -1.29
N HIS A 44 -15.78 18.51 -2.28
CA HIS A 44 -16.20 19.92 -2.42
C HIS A 44 -17.68 20.01 -2.84
N PRO A 45 -18.35 21.17 -2.64
CA PRO A 45 -19.76 21.33 -2.97
C PRO A 45 -20.15 20.95 -4.41
N ASP A 46 -19.24 21.17 -5.35
CA ASP A 46 -19.44 20.93 -6.78
C ASP A 46 -18.91 19.57 -7.25
N ASP A 47 -18.26 18.80 -6.37
CA ASP A 47 -17.77 17.47 -6.74
C ASP A 47 -18.95 16.52 -6.94
N PRO A 48 -18.95 15.73 -8.03
CA PRO A 48 -19.92 14.65 -8.16
C PRO A 48 -19.67 13.60 -7.06
N PRO A 49 -20.65 12.75 -6.74
CA PRO A 49 -20.39 11.63 -5.83
C PRO A 49 -19.27 10.72 -6.35
N SER A 50 -18.44 10.25 -5.43
CA SER A 50 -17.41 9.23 -5.68
C SER A 50 -18.05 7.89 -6.06
N LEU A 51 -17.30 7.01 -6.73
CA LEU A 51 -17.69 5.62 -6.94
C LEU A 51 -17.01 4.75 -5.89
N ASP A 52 -17.76 3.91 -5.18
CA ASP A 52 -17.25 3.08 -4.08
C ASP A 52 -17.66 1.60 -4.22
N ALA A 53 -16.86 0.72 -3.67
CA ALA A 53 -17.12 -0.70 -3.49
C ALA A 53 -16.24 -1.29 -2.39
N THR A 54 -16.68 -2.38 -1.77
CA THR A 54 -15.76 -3.30 -1.09
C THR A 54 -14.99 -4.08 -2.15
N MET A 55 -13.66 -4.14 -2.04
CA MET A 55 -12.79 -4.75 -3.06
C MET A 55 -11.90 -5.85 -2.49
N ILE A 56 -11.79 -6.95 -3.23
CA ILE A 56 -10.74 -7.96 -3.06
C ILE A 56 -9.89 -7.98 -4.32
N LEU A 57 -8.71 -7.38 -4.24
CA LEU A 57 -7.73 -7.32 -5.32
C LEU A 57 -6.65 -8.38 -5.09
N VAL A 58 -6.51 -9.32 -6.02
CA VAL A 58 -5.51 -10.40 -5.97
C VAL A 58 -4.43 -10.17 -7.03
N VAL A 59 -3.18 -10.20 -6.60
CA VAL A 59 -1.98 -10.22 -7.46
C VAL A 59 -1.28 -11.56 -7.27
N GLU A 60 -1.38 -12.44 -8.27
CA GLU A 60 -0.86 -13.81 -8.17
C GLU A 60 0.68 -13.85 -8.17
N GLU A 61 1.32 -13.00 -8.98
CA GLU A 61 2.77 -12.86 -9.12
C GLU A 61 3.18 -11.39 -8.89
N PRO A 62 3.36 -10.94 -7.63
CA PRO A 62 3.66 -9.54 -7.32
C PRO A 62 4.95 -8.98 -7.96
N PHE A 63 5.86 -9.88 -8.35
CA PHE A 63 7.12 -9.56 -9.04
C PHE A 63 7.15 -10.03 -10.50
N GLY A 64 6.01 -10.45 -11.05
CA GLY A 64 5.88 -10.77 -12.47
C GLY A 64 5.92 -9.50 -13.34
N GLU A 65 6.53 -9.61 -14.52
CA GLU A 65 6.65 -8.51 -15.47
C GLU A 65 5.52 -8.49 -16.51
N PRO A 66 5.09 -7.31 -16.99
CA PRO A 66 5.51 -5.96 -16.56
C PRO A 66 4.98 -5.61 -15.17
N ARG A 67 5.72 -4.78 -14.42
CA ARG A 67 5.42 -4.50 -12.99
C ARG A 67 4.93 -3.08 -12.70
N ILE A 68 5.15 -2.12 -13.59
CA ILE A 68 4.77 -0.71 -13.36
C ILE A 68 3.72 -0.27 -14.37
N HIS A 69 2.58 0.25 -13.91
CA HIS A 69 1.55 0.82 -14.81
C HIS A 69 1.80 2.30 -15.01
N ARG A 70 1.92 2.79 -16.25
CA ARG A 70 2.28 4.19 -16.58
C ARG A 70 1.31 5.27 -16.12
N ALA A 71 0.10 4.87 -15.74
CA ALA A 71 -0.94 5.78 -15.26
C ALA A 71 -1.00 5.91 -13.73
N PHE A 72 -0.12 5.24 -12.98
CA PHE A 72 0.04 5.58 -11.57
C PHE A 72 0.48 7.05 -11.44
N PRO A 73 0.11 7.75 -10.35
CA PRO A 73 0.53 9.14 -10.19
C PRO A 73 2.00 9.24 -9.80
N GLY A 74 2.65 10.30 -10.28
CA GLY A 74 4.05 10.59 -9.96
C GLY A 74 5.06 9.93 -10.90
N GLY A 75 6.34 10.20 -10.62
CA GLY A 75 7.47 9.60 -11.35
C GLY A 75 7.87 8.24 -10.78
N ILE A 76 8.70 7.51 -11.52
CA ILE A 76 9.29 6.24 -11.06
C ILE A 76 10.22 6.50 -9.86
N GLU A 77 10.89 7.64 -9.85
CA GLU A 77 11.67 8.14 -8.72
C GLU A 77 10.80 8.36 -7.47
N ASP A 78 9.57 8.85 -7.61
CA ASP A 78 8.64 9.03 -6.48
C ASP A 78 8.10 7.70 -5.99
N LEU A 79 7.89 6.74 -6.90
CA LEU A 79 7.56 5.36 -6.54
C LEU A 79 8.66 4.74 -5.66
N GLU A 80 9.93 4.98 -5.98
CA GLU A 80 11.04 4.48 -5.16
C GLU A 80 11.14 5.20 -3.82
N LYS A 81 10.99 6.53 -3.77
CA LYS A 81 10.94 7.28 -2.51
C LYS A 81 9.85 6.74 -1.60
N TYR A 82 8.67 6.49 -2.16
CA TYR A 82 7.55 5.94 -1.40
C TYR A 82 7.80 4.50 -0.93
N ARG A 83 8.46 3.67 -1.76
CA ARG A 83 8.93 2.35 -1.34
C ARG A 83 9.86 2.46 -0.13
N LEU A 84 10.87 3.34 -0.20
CA LEU A 84 11.82 3.57 0.88
C LEU A 84 11.13 4.06 2.16
N GLU A 85 10.15 4.95 2.03
CA GLU A 85 9.37 5.46 3.15
C GLU A 85 8.64 4.33 3.89
N VAL A 86 7.95 3.45 3.16
CA VAL A 86 7.17 2.35 3.75
C VAL A 86 8.04 1.20 4.25
N VAL A 87 9.12 0.87 3.54
CA VAL A 87 9.93 -0.34 3.80
C VAL A 87 11.10 -0.06 4.74
N GLU A 88 11.68 1.14 4.67
CA GLU A 88 12.94 1.49 5.36
C GLU A 88 12.78 2.66 6.34
N GLY A 89 11.60 3.30 6.41
CA GLY A 89 11.32 4.35 7.39
C GLY A 89 12.11 5.62 7.19
N VAL A 90 12.55 5.90 5.95
CA VAL A 90 13.45 7.02 5.65
C VAL A 90 12.87 8.39 6.02
N ARG A 91 11.56 8.48 6.27
CA ARG A 91 10.83 9.68 6.68
C ARG A 91 10.10 9.55 8.01
N ASP A 92 10.44 8.57 8.84
CA ASP A 92 9.88 8.49 10.21
C ASP A 92 10.21 9.74 11.02
N HIS A 93 11.35 10.38 10.73
CA HIS A 93 11.75 11.66 11.31
C HIS A 93 10.89 12.86 10.90
N TRP A 94 9.98 12.70 9.92
CA TRP A 94 9.01 13.75 9.53
C TRP A 94 7.77 13.76 10.40
N ILE A 95 7.59 12.76 11.27
CA ILE A 95 6.47 12.73 12.22
C ILE A 95 6.68 13.85 13.23
N ARG A 96 5.95 14.95 13.03
CA ARG A 96 6.00 16.21 13.81
C ARG A 96 4.59 16.78 14.04
N PRO A 97 3.71 16.02 14.70
CA PRO A 97 2.30 16.39 14.90
C PRO A 97 2.11 17.70 15.68
N GLU A 98 3.04 18.07 16.56
CA GLU A 98 3.09 19.34 17.28
C GLU A 98 3.25 20.56 16.36
N GLU A 99 3.86 20.38 15.19
CA GLU A 99 3.97 21.41 14.14
C GLU A 99 2.81 21.34 13.13
N GLY A 100 1.80 20.51 13.37
CA GLY A 100 0.71 20.24 12.42
C GLY A 100 1.17 19.46 11.18
N LYS A 101 2.31 18.76 11.28
CA LYS A 101 2.84 17.88 10.22
C LYS A 101 2.34 16.44 10.41
N TRP A 102 3.03 15.49 9.79
CA TRP A 102 2.63 14.09 9.76
C TRP A 102 2.46 13.53 11.15
N THR A 103 1.40 12.75 11.35
CA THR A 103 1.05 12.12 12.63
C THR A 103 1.51 10.67 12.73
N TYR A 104 1.88 10.06 11.59
CA TYR A 104 2.40 8.71 11.50
C TYR A 104 3.09 8.46 10.14
N THR A 105 3.88 7.40 10.06
CA THR A 105 4.20 6.70 8.82
C THR A 105 3.73 5.24 8.96
N TYR A 106 3.53 4.54 7.84
CA TYR A 106 3.26 3.10 7.93
C TYR A 106 4.45 2.34 8.52
N HIS A 107 5.67 2.79 8.25
CA HIS A 107 6.86 2.15 8.79
C HIS A 107 6.91 2.25 10.32
N ASP A 108 6.77 3.45 10.90
CA ASP A 108 6.72 3.63 12.37
C ASP A 108 5.65 2.74 13.00
N ARG A 109 4.42 2.73 12.44
CA ARG A 109 3.35 1.89 12.96
C ARG A 109 3.65 0.39 12.86
N LEU A 110 4.42 -0.08 11.89
CA LEU A 110 4.72 -1.50 11.71
C LEU A 110 5.96 -1.97 12.48
N PHE A 111 7.01 -1.15 12.51
CA PHE A 111 8.33 -1.49 13.05
C PHE A 111 8.60 -0.90 14.44
N HIS A 112 7.84 0.13 14.85
CA HIS A 112 7.99 0.81 16.12
C HIS A 112 6.64 1.19 16.72
N TYR A 113 5.74 0.22 16.86
CA TYR A 113 4.39 0.49 17.37
C TYR A 113 4.44 0.87 18.86
N VAL A 114 4.22 2.15 19.15
CA VAL A 114 4.20 2.72 20.50
C VAL A 114 2.79 3.21 20.82
N VAL A 115 2.19 2.73 21.92
CA VAL A 115 0.85 3.20 22.33
C VAL A 115 0.94 4.64 22.81
N ARG A 116 0.12 5.52 22.24
CA ARG A 116 0.07 6.97 22.53
C ARG A 116 -1.38 7.42 22.75
N GLU A 117 -1.56 8.47 23.56
CA GLU A 117 -2.89 9.03 23.87
C GLU A 117 -3.13 10.42 23.25
N ASP A 118 -2.08 11.18 22.96
CA ASP A 118 -2.14 12.48 22.28
C ASP A 118 -1.12 12.49 21.14
N PRO A 119 -1.52 12.78 19.90
CA PRO A 119 -0.59 12.84 18.77
C PRO A 119 0.49 13.88 19.00
N ARG A 120 0.16 15.03 19.62
CA ARG A 120 1.06 16.19 19.77
C ARG A 120 2.15 15.99 20.83
N LYS A 121 2.13 14.86 21.52
CA LYS A 121 3.06 14.49 22.58
C LYS A 121 3.94 13.33 22.09
N PHE A 122 4.51 13.49 20.90
CA PHE A 122 5.26 12.43 20.23
C PHE A 122 6.53 12.04 21.02
N ASP A 123 7.14 13.00 21.72
CA ASP A 123 8.32 12.78 22.56
C ASP A 123 8.00 12.28 23.99
N GLU A 124 6.72 12.25 24.39
CA GLU A 124 6.36 11.72 25.71
C GLU A 124 6.58 10.21 25.73
N GLN A 125 7.28 9.74 26.78
CA GLN A 125 7.54 8.32 26.96
C GLN A 125 6.22 7.57 27.18
N SER A 126 5.96 6.60 26.31
CA SER A 126 4.87 5.65 26.52
C SER A 126 5.19 4.76 27.73
N PRO A 127 4.21 4.47 28.59
CA PRO A 127 4.38 3.48 29.65
C PRO A 127 4.51 2.05 29.10
N PHE A 128 4.24 1.85 27.80
CA PHE A 128 4.39 0.56 27.11
C PHE A 128 5.66 0.55 26.25
N GLN A 129 6.32 -0.60 26.20
CA GLN A 129 7.44 -0.81 25.30
C GLN A 129 6.98 -0.74 23.84
N ALA A 130 7.79 -0.12 22.99
CA ALA A 130 7.63 -0.16 21.54
C ALA A 130 7.63 -1.61 21.02
N VAL A 131 6.75 -1.92 20.08
CA VAL A 131 6.64 -3.25 19.48
C VAL A 131 7.06 -3.21 18.02
N ASP A 132 8.14 -3.92 17.70
CA ASP A 132 8.47 -4.27 16.31
C ASP A 132 7.59 -5.46 15.89
N GLN A 133 6.44 -5.14 15.27
CA GLN A 133 5.47 -6.15 14.85
C GLN A 133 6.00 -6.97 13.67
N ILE A 134 6.88 -6.38 12.85
CA ILE A 134 7.50 -7.04 11.71
C ILE A 134 8.49 -8.12 12.18
N GLU A 135 9.36 -7.81 13.14
CA GLU A 135 10.25 -8.81 13.73
C GLU A 135 9.47 -9.91 14.44
N ALA A 136 8.40 -9.56 15.19
CA ALA A 136 7.53 -10.55 15.81
C ALA A 136 6.87 -11.49 14.78
N LEU A 137 6.44 -10.94 13.63
CA LEU A 137 5.89 -11.70 12.50
C LEU A 137 6.93 -12.64 11.89
N VAL A 138 8.14 -12.15 11.59
CA VAL A 138 9.24 -12.94 11.04
C VAL A 138 9.62 -14.07 11.99
N ALA A 139 9.81 -13.76 13.28
CA ALA A 139 10.11 -14.74 14.32
C ALA A 139 9.04 -15.83 14.38
N LYS A 140 7.77 -15.43 14.34
CA LYS A 140 6.64 -16.36 14.42
C LYS A 140 6.59 -17.31 13.23
N LEU A 141 6.70 -16.80 12.00
CA LEU A 141 6.62 -17.63 10.80
C LEU A 141 7.86 -18.49 10.59
N SER A 142 9.03 -18.06 11.07
CA SER A 142 10.24 -18.89 11.04
C SER A 142 10.12 -20.13 11.94
N GLN A 143 9.37 -20.03 13.05
CA GLN A 143 9.13 -21.15 13.97
C GLN A 143 7.89 -21.97 13.60
N VAL A 144 6.81 -21.30 13.18
CA VAL A 144 5.52 -21.92 12.88
C VAL A 144 5.00 -21.40 11.53
N PRO A 145 5.47 -21.97 10.40
CA PRO A 145 5.15 -21.47 9.06
C PRO A 145 3.66 -21.36 8.73
N TYR A 146 2.85 -22.28 9.28
CA TYR A 146 1.40 -22.35 9.10
C TYR A 146 0.62 -21.51 10.14
N SER A 147 1.29 -20.66 10.91
CA SER A 147 0.64 -19.83 11.93
C SER A 147 -0.50 -19.01 11.33
N ARG A 148 -1.59 -18.93 12.06
CA ARG A 148 -2.74 -18.06 11.73
C ARG A 148 -2.63 -16.69 12.40
N ARG A 149 -1.62 -16.50 13.26
CA ARG A 149 -1.44 -15.36 14.17
C ARG A 149 -0.38 -14.36 13.71
N ALA A 150 0.28 -14.61 12.58
CA ALA A 150 1.32 -13.74 12.05
C ALA A 150 0.67 -12.52 11.36
N GLN A 151 0.62 -11.40 12.08
CA GLN A 151 0.02 -10.16 11.61
C GLN A 151 0.70 -8.94 12.26
N ALA A 152 0.55 -7.79 11.64
CA ALA A 152 0.90 -6.47 12.17
C ALA A 152 -0.25 -5.51 11.89
N ILE A 153 -0.51 -4.57 12.79
CA ILE A 153 -1.59 -3.58 12.67
C ILE A 153 -1.03 -2.16 12.70
N THR A 154 -1.81 -1.21 12.21
CA THR A 154 -1.45 0.21 12.20
C THR A 154 -2.40 1.04 13.06
N TRP A 155 -3.66 0.61 13.18
CA TRP A 155 -4.68 1.32 13.95
C TRP A 155 -4.41 1.30 15.44
N MET A 156 -4.46 2.48 16.05
CA MET A 156 -4.28 2.73 17.46
C MET A 156 -5.54 3.42 18.00
N PRO A 157 -6.45 2.70 18.67
CA PRO A 157 -7.72 3.26 19.13
C PRO A 157 -7.58 4.48 20.05
N THR A 158 -6.50 4.54 20.84
CA THR A 158 -6.19 5.67 21.71
C THR A 158 -5.87 6.93 20.92
N LEU A 159 -5.53 6.85 19.64
CA LEU A 159 -5.07 7.97 18.82
C LEU A 159 -5.97 8.23 17.62
N ASP A 160 -6.23 7.19 16.82
CA ASP A 160 -6.72 7.31 15.45
C ASP A 160 -8.24 7.59 15.36
N LEU A 161 -8.97 7.50 16.48
CA LEU A 161 -10.38 7.92 16.55
C LEU A 161 -10.57 9.44 16.49
N ARG A 162 -9.50 10.23 16.70
CA ARG A 162 -9.56 11.69 16.89
C ARG A 162 -8.73 12.46 15.87
N THR A 163 -8.01 11.76 15.00
CA THR A 163 -7.16 12.38 13.98
C THR A 163 -7.95 12.56 12.68
N GLU A 164 -7.64 13.61 11.94
CA GLU A 164 -8.23 13.88 10.62
C GLU A 164 -7.67 12.93 9.54
N ASP A 165 -6.44 12.44 9.74
CA ASP A 165 -5.73 11.56 8.81
C ASP A 165 -5.38 10.20 9.44
N PRO A 166 -6.34 9.34 9.78
CA PRO A 166 -5.99 8.06 10.39
C PRO A 166 -5.37 7.11 9.35
N PRO A 167 -4.59 6.09 9.77
CA PRO A 167 -4.00 5.12 8.83
C PRO A 167 -5.07 4.43 8.00
N CYS A 168 -4.87 4.35 6.68
CA CYS A 168 -5.78 3.65 5.77
C CYS A 168 -5.54 2.13 5.80
N LEU A 169 -4.27 1.70 5.73
CA LEU A 169 -3.88 0.33 6.06
C LEU A 169 -4.30 0.06 7.49
N GLN A 170 -4.89 -1.10 7.77
CA GLN A 170 -5.31 -1.53 9.11
C GLN A 170 -4.47 -2.72 9.60
N ARG A 171 -4.17 -3.65 8.68
CA ARG A 171 -3.51 -4.91 9.02
C ARG A 171 -2.72 -5.47 7.83
N ILE A 172 -1.55 -6.02 8.12
CA ILE A 172 -0.85 -7.00 7.28
C ILE A 172 -0.99 -8.37 7.96
N TRP A 173 -1.31 -9.39 7.18
CA TRP A 173 -1.40 -10.77 7.63
C TRP A 173 -0.62 -11.68 6.69
N CYS A 174 0.21 -12.57 7.24
CA CYS A 174 1.10 -13.41 6.46
C CYS A 174 0.97 -14.90 6.83
N ARG A 175 1.21 -15.78 5.84
CA ARG A 175 1.35 -17.22 6.06
C ARG A 175 2.24 -17.86 5.01
N LEU A 176 3.02 -18.86 5.43
CA LEU A 176 3.81 -19.69 4.52
C LEU A 176 3.00 -20.92 4.11
N LEU A 177 3.06 -21.25 2.82
CA LEU A 177 2.51 -22.48 2.26
C LEU A 177 3.57 -23.10 1.34
N PRO A 178 3.79 -24.43 1.38
CA PRO A 178 4.58 -25.10 0.36
C PRO A 178 3.81 -25.06 -0.98
N ASP A 179 4.53 -24.87 -2.07
CA ASP A 179 4.02 -25.21 -3.41
C ASP A 179 4.17 -26.72 -3.69
N ASP A 180 3.83 -27.13 -4.91
CA ASP A 180 3.84 -28.54 -5.33
C ASP A 180 5.24 -29.16 -5.29
N GLU A 181 6.30 -28.35 -5.32
CA GLU A 181 7.70 -28.76 -5.20
C GLU A 181 8.21 -28.70 -3.74
N GLY A 182 7.36 -28.29 -2.79
CA GLY A 182 7.68 -28.15 -1.38
C GLY A 182 8.40 -26.85 -1.01
N LEU A 183 8.58 -25.92 -1.95
CA LEU A 183 9.18 -24.61 -1.71
C LEU A 183 8.19 -23.71 -0.98
N LEU A 184 8.62 -23.05 0.09
CA LEU A 184 7.74 -22.17 0.86
C LEU A 184 7.49 -20.86 0.14
N ARG A 185 6.23 -20.48 0.03
CA ARG A 185 5.78 -19.20 -0.49
C ARG A 185 5.13 -18.37 0.61
N LEU A 186 5.64 -17.16 0.85
CA LEU A 186 5.06 -16.20 1.77
C LEU A 186 3.86 -15.51 1.11
N ASN A 187 2.66 -15.90 1.53
CA ASN A 187 1.42 -15.24 1.11
C ASN A 187 1.14 -14.07 2.05
N MET A 188 0.72 -12.94 1.48
CA MET A 188 0.40 -11.73 2.26
C MET A 188 -0.98 -11.18 1.89
N ASN A 189 -1.79 -10.91 2.91
CA ASN A 189 -3.04 -10.18 2.78
C ASN A 189 -2.92 -8.85 3.54
N THR A 190 -3.40 -7.77 2.94
CA THR A 190 -3.54 -6.47 3.60
C THR A 190 -5.01 -6.09 3.70
N HIS A 191 -5.35 -5.35 4.75
CA HIS A 191 -6.71 -4.91 5.02
C HIS A 191 -6.72 -3.39 5.15
N TRP A 192 -7.67 -2.74 4.48
CA TRP A 192 -7.77 -1.29 4.38
C TRP A 192 -9.18 -0.83 4.72
N ARG A 193 -9.30 0.19 5.57
CA ARG A 193 -10.59 0.82 5.87
C ARG A 193 -11.09 1.71 4.73
N SER A 194 -10.15 2.28 3.98
CA SER A 194 -10.38 3.28 2.94
C SER A 194 -9.21 3.24 1.95
N ARG A 195 -9.51 3.34 0.65
CA ARG A 195 -8.55 3.10 -0.41
C ARG A 195 -8.87 3.94 -1.64
N ASP A 196 -8.11 5.01 -1.83
CA ASP A 196 -8.08 5.72 -3.11
C ASP A 196 -7.51 4.77 -4.17
N ALA A 197 -8.39 4.32 -5.05
CA ALA A 197 -8.10 3.33 -6.08
C ALA A 197 -7.17 3.88 -7.17
N TYR A 198 -7.26 5.16 -7.51
CA TYR A 198 -6.57 5.73 -8.67
C TYR A 198 -5.23 6.38 -8.30
N LYS A 199 -5.18 7.15 -7.20
CA LYS A 199 -4.00 7.92 -6.82
C LYS A 199 -3.13 7.25 -5.74
N ALA A 200 -3.64 6.31 -4.96
CA ALA A 200 -2.86 5.71 -3.86
C ALA A 200 -2.59 4.21 -4.04
N ALA A 201 -3.60 3.45 -4.47
CA ALA A 201 -3.56 1.98 -4.40
C ALA A 201 -2.35 1.38 -5.13
N PHE A 202 -1.99 1.87 -6.32
CA PHE A 202 -0.85 1.34 -7.07
C PHE A 202 0.45 1.43 -6.27
N MET A 203 0.80 2.63 -5.79
CA MET A 203 2.05 2.87 -5.05
C MET A 203 2.09 2.07 -3.75
N ASN A 204 0.96 1.95 -3.07
CA ASN A 204 0.83 1.17 -1.84
C ASN A 204 1.02 -0.33 -2.08
N VAL A 205 0.37 -0.90 -3.09
CA VAL A 205 0.57 -2.32 -3.45
C VAL A 205 2.02 -2.55 -3.85
N TYR A 206 2.63 -1.64 -4.62
CA TYR A 206 4.05 -1.73 -4.98
C TYR A 206 4.94 -1.78 -3.74
N ALA A 207 4.82 -0.80 -2.83
CA ALA A 207 5.62 -0.74 -1.61
C ALA A 207 5.39 -1.93 -0.67
N LEU A 208 4.15 -2.41 -0.54
CA LEU A 208 3.84 -3.55 0.33
C LEU A 208 4.32 -4.88 -0.24
N THR A 209 4.31 -5.06 -1.56
CA THR A 209 4.91 -6.26 -2.17
C THR A 209 6.44 -6.25 -2.05
N GLU A 210 7.08 -5.07 -2.01
CA GLU A 210 8.49 -4.94 -1.61
C GLU A 210 8.71 -5.31 -0.14
N LEU A 211 7.85 -4.86 0.78
CA LEU A 211 7.88 -5.33 2.17
C LEU A 211 7.69 -6.86 2.26
N GLN A 212 6.77 -7.44 1.49
CA GLN A 212 6.56 -8.89 1.41
C GLN A 212 7.83 -9.63 1.00
N LYS A 213 8.59 -9.10 0.04
CA LYS A 213 9.89 -9.66 -0.37
C LYS A 213 10.90 -9.61 0.77
N VAL A 214 11.04 -8.47 1.46
CA VAL A 214 11.91 -8.33 2.63
C VAL A 214 11.54 -9.33 3.74
N LEU A 215 10.24 -9.52 4.00
CA LEU A 215 9.77 -10.52 4.96
C LEU A 215 10.16 -11.95 4.54
N ALA A 216 9.97 -12.30 3.27
CA ALA A 216 10.34 -13.61 2.74
C ALA A 216 11.84 -13.88 2.89
N GLU A 217 12.68 -12.89 2.56
CA GLU A 217 14.14 -12.98 2.69
C GLU A 217 14.58 -13.14 4.15
N ARG A 218 14.03 -12.32 5.07
CA ARG A 218 14.33 -12.42 6.51
C ARG A 218 13.93 -13.78 7.10
N ILE A 219 12.76 -14.30 6.72
CA ILE A 219 12.29 -15.63 7.16
C ILE A 219 13.20 -16.71 6.55
N SER A 220 13.51 -16.63 5.26
CA SER A 220 14.41 -17.57 4.56
C SER A 220 15.76 -17.68 5.28
N LEU A 221 16.36 -16.54 5.61
CA LEU A 221 17.62 -16.47 6.34
C LEU A 221 17.51 -17.13 7.71
N ARG A 222 16.45 -16.81 8.47
CA ARG A 222 16.26 -17.34 9.84
C ARG A 222 15.97 -18.84 9.87
N MET A 223 15.28 -19.36 8.86
CA MET A 223 14.97 -20.78 8.74
C MET A 223 16.14 -21.59 8.16
N GLY A 224 17.12 -20.93 7.53
CA GLY A 224 18.19 -21.62 6.79
C GLY A 224 17.70 -22.39 5.57
N ARG A 225 16.54 -22.03 5.00
CA ARG A 225 15.97 -22.66 3.81
C ARG A 225 15.22 -21.65 2.94
N PRO A 226 15.14 -21.86 1.62
CA PRO A 226 14.49 -20.91 0.72
C PRO A 226 13.02 -20.64 1.06
N VAL A 227 12.67 -19.35 1.06
CA VAL A 227 11.29 -18.84 1.06
C VAL A 227 11.17 -17.84 -0.07
N THR A 228 10.15 -17.99 -0.91
CA THR A 228 9.86 -17.08 -2.01
C THR A 228 8.60 -16.27 -1.76
N VAL A 229 8.39 -15.23 -2.56
CA VAL A 229 7.17 -14.43 -2.52
C VAL A 229 6.00 -15.24 -3.11
N GLY A 230 4.92 -15.36 -2.36
CA GLY A 230 3.63 -15.86 -2.82
C GLY A 230 2.69 -14.74 -3.27
N ARG A 231 1.41 -15.04 -3.48
CA ARG A 231 0.42 -14.03 -3.89
C ARG A 231 0.28 -12.91 -2.85
N TYR A 232 -0.16 -11.76 -3.35
CA TYR A 232 -0.57 -10.61 -2.56
C TYR A 232 -2.09 -10.40 -2.70
N VAL A 233 -2.77 -10.09 -1.60
CA VAL A 233 -4.19 -9.70 -1.62
C VAL A 233 -4.39 -8.39 -0.87
N ASP A 234 -5.11 -7.46 -1.48
CA ASP A 234 -5.62 -6.24 -0.87
C ASP A 234 -7.13 -6.39 -0.65
N VAL A 235 -7.55 -6.35 0.61
CA VAL A 235 -8.95 -6.35 1.03
C VAL A 235 -9.29 -4.94 1.51
N SER A 236 -10.15 -4.26 0.78
CA SER A 236 -10.51 -2.87 1.06
C SER A 236 -12.00 -2.74 1.36
N ASP A 237 -12.36 -2.15 2.50
CA ASP A 237 -13.74 -1.94 2.92
C ASP A 237 -14.44 -0.89 2.04
N SER A 238 -13.76 0.25 1.79
CA SER A 238 -14.13 1.30 0.83
C SER A 238 -12.98 1.48 -0.18
N TYR A 239 -13.19 0.99 -1.39
CA TYR A 239 -12.27 1.11 -2.53
C TYR A 239 -12.90 2.02 -3.56
N HIS A 240 -12.41 3.26 -3.62
CA HIS A 240 -13.16 4.34 -4.26
C HIS A 240 -12.37 5.11 -5.32
N LEU A 241 -13.12 5.67 -6.26
CA LEU A 241 -12.67 6.67 -7.23
C LEU A 241 -13.32 7.99 -6.84
N TYR A 242 -12.52 8.98 -6.42
CA TYR A 242 -13.09 10.25 -5.97
C TYR A 242 -13.80 10.98 -7.10
N GLY A 243 -14.95 11.55 -6.76
CA GLY A 243 -15.75 12.42 -7.62
C GLY A 243 -14.95 13.54 -8.28
N SER A 244 -14.11 14.20 -7.48
CA SER A 244 -13.27 15.35 -7.87
C SER A 244 -12.33 15.08 -9.06
N TYR A 245 -12.03 13.82 -9.36
CA TYR A 245 -11.19 13.47 -10.50
C TYR A 245 -11.76 12.35 -11.39
N LEU A 246 -13.08 12.06 -11.34
CA LEU A 246 -13.71 11.12 -12.26
C LEU A 246 -13.53 11.52 -13.74
N GLY A 247 -13.58 12.83 -14.04
CA GLY A 247 -13.31 13.33 -15.39
C GLY A 247 -11.88 13.04 -15.86
N GLU A 248 -10.89 13.16 -14.96
CA GLU A 248 -9.49 12.80 -15.26
C GLU A 248 -9.37 11.30 -15.58
N ILE A 249 -10.01 10.44 -14.77
CA ILE A 249 -10.01 8.99 -14.99
C ILE A 249 -10.63 8.67 -16.35
N GLU A 250 -11.76 9.29 -16.70
CA GLU A 250 -12.42 9.06 -17.98
C GLU A 250 -11.53 9.46 -19.16
N GLU A 251 -11.01 10.69 -19.13
CA GLU A 251 -10.26 11.26 -20.25
C GLU A 251 -8.86 10.68 -20.41
N ARG A 252 -8.19 10.33 -19.32
CA ARG A 252 -6.82 9.84 -19.36
C ARG A 252 -6.76 8.33 -19.26
N PHE A 253 -7.30 7.77 -18.19
CA PHE A 253 -7.13 6.35 -17.88
C PHE A 253 -7.96 5.48 -18.82
N LEU A 254 -9.29 5.68 -18.88
CA LEU A 254 -10.18 4.83 -19.67
C LEU A 254 -9.94 4.94 -21.17
N ARG A 255 -9.82 6.17 -21.71
CA ARG A 255 -9.46 6.37 -23.13
C ARG A 255 -8.13 5.74 -23.51
N SER A 256 -7.20 5.64 -22.56
CA SER A 256 -5.92 4.95 -22.75
C SER A 256 -6.10 3.45 -22.96
N LEU A 257 -7.06 2.82 -22.26
CA LEU A 257 -7.36 1.39 -22.39
C LEU A 257 -7.89 1.05 -23.78
N ASP A 258 -8.68 1.95 -24.37
CA ASP A 258 -9.24 1.77 -25.72
C ASP A 258 -8.20 1.94 -26.84
N ARG A 259 -7.15 2.74 -26.59
CA ARG A 259 -6.21 3.22 -27.63
C ARG A 259 -4.85 2.55 -27.61
N ARG A 260 -4.48 1.90 -26.50
CA ARG A 260 -3.14 1.35 -26.29
C ARG A 260 -3.22 -0.14 -26.01
N SER A 261 -2.14 -0.87 -26.29
CA SER A 261 -1.98 -2.23 -25.75
C SER A 261 -1.66 -2.17 -24.25
N PHE A 262 -1.74 -3.29 -23.55
CA PHE A 262 -1.33 -3.35 -22.14
C PHE A 262 0.18 -3.10 -21.98
N GLU A 263 0.96 -3.57 -22.95
CA GLU A 263 2.41 -3.36 -23.05
C GLU A 263 2.75 -1.86 -23.18
N ASP A 264 2.00 -1.12 -23.99
CA ASP A 264 2.18 0.33 -24.16
C ASP A 264 1.78 1.16 -22.91
N ARG A 265 0.98 0.57 -22.03
CA ARG A 265 0.52 1.17 -20.77
C ARG A 265 1.37 0.79 -19.57
N THR A 266 2.36 -0.07 -19.76
CA THR A 266 3.18 -0.57 -18.66
C THR A 266 4.67 -0.38 -18.93
N TRP A 267 5.45 -0.55 -17.88
CA TRP A 267 6.90 -0.66 -17.92
C TRP A 267 7.33 -1.93 -17.21
N ARG A 268 8.37 -2.56 -17.75
CA ARG A 268 9.06 -3.62 -17.04
C ARG A 268 9.97 -3.02 -15.98
N SER A 269 10.10 -3.69 -14.84
CA SER A 269 11.03 -3.21 -13.81
C SER A 269 12.49 -3.35 -14.23
N ASP A 270 12.81 -4.29 -15.13
CA ASP A 270 14.16 -4.52 -15.66
C ASP A 270 14.57 -3.59 -16.82
N ASP A 271 13.71 -2.66 -17.25
CA ASP A 271 14.07 -1.66 -18.25
C ASP A 271 15.17 -0.72 -17.71
N PRO A 272 16.28 -0.49 -18.44
CA PRO A 272 17.37 0.38 -18.00
C PRO A 272 16.95 1.79 -17.57
N ARG A 273 15.90 2.35 -18.19
CA ARG A 273 15.37 3.69 -17.87
C ARG A 273 14.61 3.68 -16.55
N VAL A 274 13.81 2.63 -16.32
CA VAL A 274 13.11 2.42 -15.04
C VAL A 274 14.14 2.23 -13.93
N GLN A 275 15.13 1.37 -14.16
CA GLN A 275 16.24 1.15 -13.22
C GLN A 275 17.03 2.43 -12.91
N ALA A 276 17.28 3.27 -13.91
CA ALA A 276 17.93 4.56 -13.71
C ALA A 276 17.07 5.51 -12.87
N ALA A 277 15.76 5.60 -13.13
CA ALA A 277 14.86 6.45 -12.35
C ALA A 277 14.70 5.97 -10.90
N LEU A 278 14.63 4.65 -10.67
CA LEU A 278 14.63 4.09 -9.31
C LEU A 278 15.92 4.45 -8.57
N ARG A 279 17.11 4.29 -9.20
CA ARG A 279 18.38 4.71 -8.59
C ARG A 279 18.40 6.20 -8.27
N PHE A 280 17.92 7.03 -9.19
CA PHE A 280 17.83 8.47 -8.96
C PHE A 280 16.92 8.83 -7.77
N GLY A 281 15.80 8.11 -7.59
CA GLY A 281 14.94 8.25 -6.41
C GLY A 281 15.67 7.93 -5.10
N ARG A 282 16.53 6.90 -5.08
CA ARG A 282 17.37 6.57 -3.90
C ARG A 282 18.37 7.69 -3.59
N GLU A 283 19.09 8.16 -4.61
CA GLU A 283 20.06 9.24 -4.46
C GLU A 283 19.40 10.52 -3.94
N GLN A 284 18.14 10.79 -4.32
CA GLN A 284 17.38 11.92 -3.79
C GLN A 284 17.11 11.77 -2.28
N ILE A 285 16.73 10.58 -1.81
CA ILE A 285 16.54 10.32 -0.36
C ILE A 285 17.86 10.41 0.39
N GLU A 286 18.95 9.89 -0.17
CA GLU A 286 20.27 9.98 0.46
C GLU A 286 20.70 11.44 0.66
N ARG A 287 20.48 12.29 -0.36
CA ARG A 287 20.72 13.74 -0.25
C ARG A 287 19.82 14.40 0.80
N GLU A 288 18.52 14.10 0.78
CA GLU A 288 17.52 14.62 1.74
C GLU A 288 17.96 14.32 3.19
N ARG A 289 18.45 13.10 3.45
CA ARG A 289 18.94 12.69 4.78
C ARG A 289 20.24 13.38 5.16
N ALA A 290 21.20 13.49 4.24
CA ALA A 290 22.45 14.18 4.52
C ALA A 290 22.23 15.66 4.85
N GLU A 291 21.31 16.33 4.14
CA GLU A 291 20.90 17.71 4.41
C GLU A 291 20.20 17.85 5.77
N ALA A 292 19.32 16.91 6.13
CA ALA A 292 18.67 16.91 7.44
C ALA A 292 19.66 16.72 8.60
N GLU A 293 20.68 15.88 8.41
CA GLU A 293 21.77 15.69 9.39
C GLU A 293 22.64 16.94 9.53
N THR A 294 22.89 17.69 8.45
CA THR A 294 23.69 18.94 8.51
C THR A 294 22.91 20.15 9.02
N ALA A 295 21.57 20.16 8.89
CA ALA A 295 20.72 21.23 9.41
C ALA A 295 20.37 21.06 10.91
N GLY A 296 20.70 19.91 11.50
CA GLY A 296 20.47 19.58 12.91
C GLY A 296 21.65 19.84 13.87
N ASP A 297 22.81 20.25 13.34
CA ASP A 297 24.00 20.74 14.07
C ASP A 297 24.01 22.29 14.16
#